data_AF-A0AA88YJH1-F1
#
_entry.id   AF-A0AA88YJH1-F1
#
_cell.length_a   1.000
_cell.length_b   1.000
_cell.length_c   1.000
_cell.angle_alpha   90.00
_cell.angle_beta   90.00
_cell.angle_gamma   90.00
#
_symmetry.space_group_name_H-M   'P 1'
#
loop_
_entity.id
_entity.type
_entity.pdbx_description
1 polymer ?
#
loop_
_entity_poly.entity_id
_entity_poly.type
_entity_poly.pdbx_seq_one_letter_code
_entity_poly.pdbx_strand_id
1 'polypeptide(L)' 'MATFQVATPEKFDFRKPETWQKWIKRFERFRTASELSEKSEEAQVNTLLYSMGPESDEVLSSLKLSADDLKK' A
#
# COMPACT_ATOMS: atom_id res chain seq x y z
N MET A 1 -21.26 15.48 14.06
CA MET A 1 -20.83 14.13 13.63
C MET A 1 -19.42 14.28 13.09
N ALA A 2 -18.41 13.78 13.78
CA ALA A 2 -17.03 13.87 13.32
C ALA A 2 -16.85 12.87 12.17
N THR A 3 -17.04 13.33 10.94
CA THR A 3 -16.55 12.60 9.76
C THR A 3 -15.04 12.67 9.82
N PHE A 4 -14.41 11.65 10.41
CA PHE A 4 -12.97 11.46 10.27
C PHE A 4 -12.71 11.14 8.80
N GLN A 5 -12.65 12.17 7.97
CA GLN A 5 -12.07 12.14 6.64
C GLN A 5 -10.58 11.91 6.85
N VAL A 6 -10.20 10.65 7.09
CA VAL A 6 -8.82 10.23 7.00
C VAL A 6 -8.39 10.59 5.58
N ALA A 7 -7.63 11.67 5.45
CA ALA A 7 -7.19 12.15 4.15
C ALA A 7 -6.48 11.00 3.44
N THR A 8 -6.91 10.71 2.22
CA THR A 8 -6.23 9.75 1.35
C THR A 8 -4.75 10.10 1.32
N PRO A 9 -3.85 9.12 1.57
CA PRO A 9 -2.42 9.39 1.56
C PRO A 9 -2.01 10.02 0.22
N GLU A 10 -1.06 10.95 0.26
CA GLU A 10 -0.47 11.52 -0.96
C GLU A 10 0.01 10.40 -1.89
N LYS A 11 0.02 10.63 -3.21
CA LYS A 11 0.43 9.61 -4.18
C LYS A 11 1.81 9.06 -3.83
N PHE A 12 1.96 7.73 -3.82
CA PHE A 12 3.27 7.10 -3.62
C PHE A 12 4.17 7.42 -4.81
N ASP A 13 5.43 7.77 -4.54
CA ASP A 13 6.39 8.20 -5.56
C ASP A 13 7.52 7.16 -5.62
N PHE A 14 7.41 6.20 -6.54
CA PHE A 14 8.38 5.10 -6.70
C PHE A 14 9.80 5.58 -6.99
N ARG A 15 9.95 6.82 -7.48
CA ARG A 15 11.25 7.41 -7.85
C ARG A 15 11.97 8.07 -6.67
N LYS A 16 11.32 8.22 -5.52
CA LYS A 16 11.85 8.94 -4.35
C LYS A 16 11.88 8.04 -3.11
N PRO A 17 12.87 7.13 -3.01
CA PRO A 17 12.98 6.19 -1.88
C PRO A 17 13.06 6.90 -0.52
N GLU A 18 13.61 8.11 -0.47
CA GLU A 18 13.64 8.96 0.73
C GLU A 18 12.24 9.26 1.31
N THR A 19 11.21 9.30 0.46
CA THR A 19 9.83 9.61 0.86
C THR A 19 9.04 8.37 1.29
N TRP A 20 9.54 7.17 1.00
CA TRP A 20 8.80 5.92 1.23
C TRP A 20 8.52 5.71 2.70
N GLN A 21 9.50 5.92 3.58
CA GLN A 21 9.33 5.79 5.03
C GLN A 21 8.26 6.74 5.57
N LYS A 22 8.19 7.96 5.04
CA LYS A 22 7.16 8.95 5.41
C LYS A 22 5.78 8.52 4.90
N TRP A 23 5.72 7.97 3.69
CA TRP A 23 4.48 7.48 3.10
C TRP A 23 3.93 6.25 3.83
N ILE A 24 4.77 5.26 4.15
CA ILE A 24 4.38 4.06 4.90
C ILE A 24 3.74 4.44 6.23
N LYS A 25 4.37 5.34 7.00
CA LYS A 25 3.80 5.84 8.27
C LYS A 25 2.43 6.50 8.10
N ARG A 26 2.17 7.15 6.96
CA ARG A 26 0.85 7.73 6.65
C ARG A 26 -0.15 6.64 6.27
N PHE A 27 0.26 5.66 5.48
CA PHE A 27 -0.57 4.53 5.11
C PHE A 27 -0.94 3.69 6.33
N GLU A 28 -0.05 3.48 7.29
CA GLU A 28 -0.37 2.79 8.55
C GLU A 28 -1.44 3.53 9.36
N ARG A 29 -1.32 4.86 9.48
CA ARG A 29 -2.36 5.68 10.12
C ARG A 29 -3.68 5.58 9.38
N PHE A 30 -3.64 5.58 8.04
CA PHE A 30 -4.83 5.35 7.23
C PHE A 30 -5.42 3.96 7.49
N ARG A 31 -4.59 2.92 7.56
CA ARG A 31 -5.00 1.54 7.79
C ARG A 31 -5.71 1.38 9.14
N THR A 32 -5.19 1.98 10.20
CA THR A 32 -5.81 1.95 11.53
C THR A 32 -7.07 2.81 11.58
N ALA A 33 -7.04 4.01 11.02
CA ALA A 33 -8.15 4.95 11.12
C ALA A 33 -9.34 4.61 10.21
N SER A 34 -9.12 3.84 9.14
CA SER A 34 -10.17 3.35 8.23
C SER A 34 -10.65 1.93 8.57
N GLU A 35 -10.20 1.36 9.69
CA GLU A 35 -10.45 -0.04 10.10
C GLU A 35 -10.01 -1.06 9.03
N LEU A 36 -9.15 -0.65 8.08
CA LEU A 36 -8.59 -1.54 7.07
C LEU A 36 -7.76 -2.65 7.72
N SER A 37 -7.16 -2.39 8.89
CA SER A 37 -6.46 -3.42 9.68
C SER A 37 -7.35 -4.59 10.11
N GLU A 38 -8.67 -4.40 10.18
CA GLU A 38 -9.63 -5.45 10.56
C GLU A 38 -10.19 -6.20 9.35
N LYS A 39 -9.92 -5.72 8.12
CA LYS A 39 -10.31 -6.40 6.89
C LYS A 39 -9.36 -7.55 6.57
N SER A 40 -9.77 -8.46 5.69
CA SER A 40 -8.95 -9.57 5.21
C SER A 40 -7.61 -9.09 4.62
N GLU A 41 -6.56 -9.90 4.76
CA GLU A 41 -5.22 -9.58 4.21
C GLU A 41 -5.27 -9.21 2.72
N GLU A 42 -6.08 -9.91 1.93
CA GLU A 42 -6.33 -9.58 0.53
C GLU A 42 -6.84 -8.14 0.32
N ALA A 43 -7.76 -7.67 1.16
CA ALA A 43 -8.33 -6.33 1.06
C ALA A 43 -7.30 -5.28 1.49
N GLN A 44 -6.46 -5.60 2.48
CA GLN A 44 -5.36 -4.74 2.91
C GLN A 44 -4.31 -4.58 1.81
N VAL A 45 -3.91 -5.68 1.18
CA VAL A 45 -2.95 -5.68 0.07
C VAL A 45 -3.54 -4.96 -1.15
N ASN A 46 -4.78 -5.25 -1.54
CA ASN A 46 -5.44 -4.55 -2.64
C ASN A 46 -5.54 -3.04 -2.38
N THR A 47 -5.86 -2.63 -1.14
CA THR A 47 -5.93 -1.20 -0.79
C THR A 47 -4.56 -0.53 -0.80
N LEU A 48 -3.51 -1.24 -0.40
CA LEU A 48 -2.12 -0.78 -0.48
C LEU A 48 -1.72 -0.54 -1.94
N LEU A 49 -1.92 -1.54 -2.80
CA LEU A 49 -1.63 -1.45 -4.24
C LEU A 49 -2.42 -0.32 -4.90
N TYR A 50 -3.72 -0.23 -4.60
CA TYR A 50 -4.57 0.85 -5.07
C TYR A 50 -4.05 2.23 -4.63
N SER A 51 -3.58 2.36 -3.39
CA SER A 51 -3.02 3.61 -2.87
C SER A 51 -1.65 3.96 -3.47
N MET A 52 -0.87 2.95 -3.87
CA MET A 52 0.40 3.12 -4.56
C MET A 52 0.23 3.44 -6.05
N GLY A 53 -0.90 3.05 -6.64
CA GLY A 53 -1.23 3.31 -8.04
C GLY A 53 -0.79 2.19 -8.99
N PRO A 54 -0.96 2.38 -10.31
CA PRO A 54 -0.78 1.33 -11.31
C PRO A 54 0.65 0.78 -11.41
N GLU A 55 1.65 1.60 -11.07
CA GLU A 55 3.06 1.16 -10.99
C GLU A 55 3.25 0.07 -9.91
N SER A 56 2.34 -0.04 -8.93
CA SER A 56 2.40 -1.08 -7.89
C SER A 56 2.10 -2.47 -8.43
N ASP A 57 1.22 -2.59 -9.43
CA ASP A 57 0.90 -3.87 -10.07
C ASP A 57 2.10 -4.39 -10.88
N GLU A 58 2.85 -3.50 -11.54
CA GLU A 58 4.10 -3.85 -12.23
C GLU A 58 5.17 -4.32 -11.26
N VAL A 59 5.36 -3.58 -10.15
CA VAL A 59 6.31 -3.96 -9.09
C VAL A 59 5.92 -5.29 -8.44
N LEU A 60 4.64 -5.49 -8.12
CA LEU A 60 4.13 -6.73 -7.54
C LEU A 60 4.31 -7.90 -8.51
N SER A 61 4.04 -7.69 -9.80
CA SER A 61 4.24 -8.71 -10.84
C SER A 61 5.71 -9.08 -10.98
N SER A 62 6.62 -8.10 -10.93
CA SER A 62 8.06 -8.34 -10.91
C SER A 62 8.51 -9.06 -9.64
N LEU A 63 7.89 -8.79 -8.49
CA LEU A 63 8.20 -9.46 -7.22
C LEU A 63 7.69 -10.90 -7.19
N LYS A 64 6.51 -11.16 -7.77
CA LYS A 64 5.93 -12.50 -7.93
C LYS A 64 6.74 -13.38 -8.88
N LEU A 65 7.25 -12.81 -9.99
CA LEU A 65 8.21 -13.50 -10.85
C LEU A 65 9.40 -14.02 -10.03
N SER A 66 9.94 -13.20 -9.12
CA SER A 66 11.05 -13.62 -8.25
C SER A 66 10.67 -14.60 -7.14
N ALA A 67 9.38 -14.71 -6.77
CA ALA A 67 8.91 -15.66 -5.74
C ALA A 67 8.62 -17.06 -6.32
N ASP A 68 8.27 -17.13 -7.60
CA ASP A 68 8.13 -18.41 -8.34
C ASP A 68 9.50 -19.02 -8.68
N ASP A 69 10.58 -18.23 -8.69
CA ASP A 69 11.97 -18.72 -8.78
C ASP A 69 12.48 -19.42 -7.49
N LEU A 70 11.72 -19.44 -6.38
CA LEU A 70 12.08 -20.17 -5.15
C LEU A 70 11.51 -21.61 -5.10
N LYS A 71 11.04 -22.14 -6.23
CA LYS A 71 10.79 -23.59 -6.38
C LYS A 71 11.45 -24.12 -7.65
N LYS A 72 12.77 -24.25 -7.63
CA LYS A 72 13.47 -25.18 -8.53
C LYS A 72 14.56 -25.94 -7.81
#